data_AF-A0A1X2IHG8-F1
#
_entry.id   AF-A0A1X2IHG8-F1
#
_cell.length_a   1.000
_cell.length_b   1.000
_cell.length_c   1.000
_cell.angle_alpha   90.00
_cell.angle_beta   90.00
_cell.angle_gamma   90.00
#
_symmetry.space_group_name_H-M   'P 1'
#
loop_
_entity.id
_entity.type
_entity.pdbx_description
1 polymer ?
#
loop_
_entity_poly.entity_id
_entity_poly.type
_entity_poly.pdbx_seq_one_letter_code
_entity_poly.pdbx_strand_id
1 'polypeptide(L)'
;MRAHQLNCLTSQFNTIKLAEKRRTNECPHCLKTFVKPSGLKAHIFSHTGEKPHKCPAIMCGRYFSLLSNLRRHMKIHNRGRSR
;
A
#
# COMPACT_ATOMS: atom_id res chain seq x y z
N MET A 1 31.39 -14.03 -41.95
CA MET A 1 29.96 -13.64 -41.95
C MET A 1 29.49 -13.61 -40.49
N ARG A 2 28.90 -12.48 -40.07
CA ARG A 2 28.61 -12.11 -38.67
C ARG A 2 27.45 -12.92 -38.06
N ALA A 3 27.56 -13.25 -36.77
CA ALA A 3 26.46 -13.32 -35.80
C ALA A 3 27.10 -13.33 -34.39
N HIS A 4 27.57 -12.20 -33.89
CA HIS A 4 26.85 -11.32 -32.95
C HIS A 4 26.18 -12.06 -31.78
N GLN A 5 26.92 -12.10 -30.67
CA GLN A 5 26.50 -12.12 -29.27
C GLN A 5 24.99 -12.16 -29.00
N LEU A 6 24.49 -13.29 -28.47
CA LEU A 6 23.25 -13.35 -27.69
C LEU A 6 23.57 -13.72 -26.24
N ASN A 7 24.24 -12.80 -25.55
CA ASN A 7 24.23 -12.68 -24.09
C ASN A 7 23.53 -11.37 -23.75
N CYS A 8 22.19 -11.35 -23.67
CA CYS A 8 21.49 -10.18 -23.08
C CYS A 8 20.02 -10.40 -22.65
N LEU A 9 19.48 -11.62 -22.62
CA LEU A 9 18.08 -11.82 -22.21
C LEU A 9 17.88 -12.14 -20.73
N THR A 10 18.94 -12.46 -19.99
CA THR A 10 18.89 -12.56 -18.51
C THR A 10 19.15 -11.22 -17.81
N SER A 11 19.44 -10.16 -18.57
CA SER A 11 19.63 -8.80 -18.05
C SER A 11 18.35 -7.94 -18.13
N GLN A 12 17.37 -8.30 -18.98
CA GLN A 12 16.13 -7.54 -19.14
C GLN A 12 15.00 -7.96 -18.17
N PHE A 13 15.15 -9.06 -17.43
CA PHE A 13 14.23 -9.34 -16.31
C PHE A 13 14.58 -8.53 -15.05
N ASN A 14 15.82 -8.01 -14.95
CA ASN A 14 16.21 -7.12 -13.86
C ASN A 14 15.91 -5.64 -14.16
N THR A 15 15.51 -5.25 -15.37
CA THR A 15 15.07 -3.87 -15.64
C THR A 15 13.67 -3.55 -15.10
N ILE A 16 12.87 -4.56 -14.74
CA ILE A 16 11.61 -4.36 -13.96
C ILE A 16 11.91 -4.28 -12.44
N LYS A 17 13.17 -4.32 -12.00
CA LYS A 17 13.56 -3.91 -10.63
C LYS A 17 13.81 -2.41 -10.49
N LEU A 18 13.48 -1.63 -11.52
CA LEU A 18 13.47 -0.17 -11.49
C LEU A 18 12.07 0.34 -11.84
N ALA A 19 11.02 -0.21 -11.20
CA ALA A 19 9.95 0.68 -10.76
C ALA A 19 10.58 1.57 -9.68
N GLU A 20 11.34 2.55 -10.16
CA GLU A 20 11.89 3.63 -9.38
C GLU A 20 10.83 4.02 -8.39
N LYS A 21 11.25 4.07 -7.13
CA LYS A 21 10.51 4.63 -6.01
C LYS A 21 10.18 6.08 -6.36
N ARG A 22 9.25 6.27 -7.28
CA ARG A 22 8.63 7.53 -7.60
C ARG A 22 7.98 7.90 -6.29
N ARG A 23 8.61 8.85 -5.57
CA ARG A 23 7.96 9.58 -4.48
C ARG A 23 6.86 10.46 -5.06
N THR A 24 6.13 9.97 -6.04
CA THR A 24 4.94 10.61 -6.52
C THR A 24 3.86 10.12 -5.56
N ASN A 25 3.26 11.07 -4.85
CA ASN A 25 2.04 10.81 -4.11
C ASN A 25 0.88 10.69 -5.13
N GLU A 26 1.08 10.00 -6.24
CA GLU A 26 0.10 9.84 -7.33
C GLU A 26 -0.61 8.49 -7.20
N CYS A 27 -1.90 8.46 -7.54
CA CYS A 27 -2.68 7.24 -7.54
C CYS A 27 -2.37 6.40 -8.77
N PRO A 28 -2.02 5.10 -8.62
CA PRO A 28 -1.76 4.24 -9.78
C PRO A 28 -3.02 3.93 -10.61
N HIS A 29 -4.22 4.17 -10.07
CA HIS A 29 -5.48 3.86 -10.75
C HIS A 29 -6.11 5.04 -11.48
N CYS A 30 -5.91 6.27 -10.99
CA CYS A 30 -6.53 7.46 -11.57
C CYS A 30 -5.58 8.66 -11.71
N LEU A 31 -4.28 8.46 -11.45
CA LEU A 31 -3.21 9.45 -11.57
C LEU A 31 -3.40 10.71 -10.70
N LYS A 32 -4.36 10.69 -9.77
CA LYS A 32 -4.62 11.80 -8.86
C LYS A 32 -3.47 11.95 -7.88
N THR A 33 -2.98 13.18 -7.73
CA THR A 33 -1.85 13.49 -6.83
C THR A 33 -2.33 13.96 -5.46
N PHE A 34 -1.54 13.64 -4.43
CA PHE A 34 -1.82 13.97 -3.04
C PHE A 34 -0.63 14.71 -2.43
N VAL A 35 -0.90 15.65 -1.53
CA VAL A 35 0.19 16.36 -0.83
C VAL A 35 0.93 15.43 0.13
N LYS A 36 0.23 14.43 0.69
CA LYS A 36 0.76 13.51 1.69
C LYS A 36 0.60 12.05 1.25
N PRO A 37 1.60 11.18 1.51
CA PRO A 37 1.53 9.76 1.19
C PRO A 37 0.41 9.04 1.97
N SER A 38 0.05 9.53 3.16
CA SER A 38 -1.10 9.02 3.91
C SER A 38 -2.42 9.30 3.19
N GLY A 39 -2.54 10.43 2.49
CA GLY A 39 -3.70 10.77 1.67
C GLY A 39 -3.81 9.87 0.44
N LEU A 40 -2.68 9.63 -0.25
CA LEU A 40 -2.60 8.66 -1.34
C LEU A 40 -3.01 7.26 -0.86
N LYS A 41 -2.43 6.78 0.24
CA LYS A 41 -2.75 5.46 0.80
C LYS A 41 -4.24 5.35 1.13
N ALA A 42 -4.82 6.39 1.76
CA ALA A 42 -6.25 6.50 2.02
C ALA A 42 -7.11 6.46 0.75
N HIS A 43 -6.65 7.09 -0.31
CA HIS A 43 -7.38 7.16 -1.57
C HIS A 43 -7.32 5.85 -2.36
N ILE A 44 -6.21 5.09 -2.33
CA ILE A 44 -6.13 3.79 -3.01
C ILE A 44 -7.27 2.84 -2.58
N PHE A 45 -7.76 2.98 -1.34
CA PHE A 45 -8.92 2.21 -0.86
C PHE A 45 -10.22 2.44 -1.62
N SER A 46 -10.43 3.62 -2.21
CA SER A 46 -11.61 3.84 -3.05
C SER A 46 -11.57 3.05 -4.35
N HIS A 47 -10.38 2.58 -4.76
CA HIS A 47 -10.21 1.75 -5.95
C HIS A 47 -10.24 0.26 -5.61
N THR A 48 -9.53 -0.17 -4.57
CA THR A 48 -9.35 -1.61 -4.29
C THR A 48 -10.43 -2.18 -3.37
N GLY A 49 -11.08 -1.37 -2.54
CA GLY A 49 -11.99 -1.84 -1.49
C GLY A 49 -11.30 -2.62 -0.35
N GLU A 50 -10.03 -2.99 -0.52
CA GLU A 50 -9.23 -3.70 0.48
C GLU A 50 -8.72 -2.72 1.53
N LYS A 51 -9.26 -2.79 2.74
CA LYS A 51 -8.80 -1.97 3.86
C LYS A 51 -7.61 -2.67 4.54
N PRO A 52 -6.38 -2.12 4.51
CA PRO A 52 -5.15 -2.83 4.88
C PRO A 52 -4.94 -2.93 6.38
N HIS A 53 -5.67 -2.15 7.18
CA HIS A 53 -5.53 -2.13 8.63
C HIS A 53 -6.79 -2.69 9.27
N LYS A 54 -6.90 -4.01 9.35
CA LYS A 54 -7.96 -4.71 10.08
C LYS A 54 -7.79 -4.57 11.59
N CYS A 55 -8.89 -4.40 12.32
CA CYS A 55 -8.89 -4.52 13.77
C CYS A 55 -8.61 -5.99 14.15
N PRO A 56 -7.61 -6.28 15.00
CA PRO A 56 -7.29 -7.65 15.40
C PRO A 56 -8.37 -8.31 16.26
N ALA A 57 -9.30 -7.52 16.83
CA ALA A 57 -10.45 -8.08 17.53
C ALA A 57 -11.43 -8.73 16.53
N ILE A 58 -11.53 -10.07 16.57
CA ILE A 58 -12.34 -10.90 15.66
C ILE A 58 -13.80 -10.42 15.62
N MET A 59 -14.39 -10.13 16.79
CA MET A 59 -15.77 -9.65 16.91
C MET A 59 -15.99 -8.22 16.40
N CYS A 60 -14.92 -7.43 16.21
CA CYS A 60 -15.05 -6.03 15.77
C CYS A 60 -15.24 -5.92 14.27
N GLY A 61 -14.51 -6.72 13.48
CA GLY A 61 -14.62 -6.75 12.02
C GLY A 61 -14.33 -5.41 11.31
N ARG A 62 -13.92 -4.37 12.03
CA ARG A 62 -13.63 -3.03 11.47
C ARG A 62 -12.28 -3.02 10.78
N TYR A 63 -12.20 -2.19 9.76
CA TYR A 63 -10.95 -1.94 9.06
C TYR A 63 -10.77 -0.45 8.83
N PHE A 64 -9.51 -0.04 8.75
CA PHE A 64 -9.10 1.36 8.70
C PHE A 64 -8.20 1.62 7.50
N SER A 65 -8.32 2.83 6.97
CA SER A 65 -7.46 3.36 5.91
C SER A 65 -6.06 3.72 6.43
N LEU A 66 -5.97 4.18 7.68
CA LEU A 66 -4.72 4.64 8.29
C LEU A 66 -4.40 3.87 9.58
N LEU A 67 -3.12 3.57 9.78
CA LEU A 67 -2.64 2.92 11.00
C LEU A 67 -2.90 3.77 12.26
N SER A 68 -2.79 5.10 12.16
CA SER A 68 -3.11 6.03 13.26
C SER A 68 -4.59 5.94 13.67
N ASN A 69 -5.49 5.75 12.71
CA ASN A 69 -6.92 5.55 12.98
C ASN A 69 -7.18 4.21 13.67
N LEU A 70 -6.53 3.12 13.24
CA LEU A 70 -6.58 1.84 13.93
C LEU A 70 -6.07 1.95 15.38
N ARG A 71 -4.90 2.57 15.60
CA ARG A 71 -4.35 2.74 16.96
C ARG A 71 -5.28 3.52 17.89
N ARG A 72 -5.90 4.59 17.38
CA ARG A 72 -6.92 5.34 18.12
C ARG A 72 -8.13 4.49 18.44
N HIS A 73 -8.62 3.71 17.47
CA HIS A 73 -9.73 2.80 17.65
C HIS A 73 -9.46 1.72 18.70
N MET A 74 -8.23 1.17 18.76
CA MET A 74 -7.86 0.15 19.75
C MET A 74 -8.02 0.61 21.20
N LYS A 75 -7.98 1.92 21.47
CA LYS A 75 -8.26 2.46 22.82
C LYS A 75 -9.68 2.13 23.29
N ILE A 76 -10.64 1.96 22.37
CA ILE A 76 -12.02 1.60 22.68
C ILE A 76 -12.10 0.16 23.18
N HIS A 77 -11.30 -0.75 22.62
CA HIS A 77 -11.20 -2.13 23.10
C HIS A 77 -10.51 -2.24 24.46
N ASN A 78 -9.51 -1.38 24.73
CA ASN A 78 -8.84 -1.35 26.02
C ASN A 78 -9.67 -0.73 27.15
N ARG A 79 -10.65 0.13 26.84
CA ARG A 79 -11.60 0.65 27.85
C ARG A 79 -12.55 -0.41 28.42
N GLY A 80 -12.53 -1.62 27.85
CA GLY A 80 -13.29 -2.78 28.33
C GLY A 80 -12.42 -3.94 28.87
N ARG A 81 -11.10 -3.77 29.02
CA ARG A 81 -10.25 -4.75 29.73
C ARG A 81 -9.93 -4.23 31.12
N SER A 82 -10.95 -4.25 31.96
CA SER A 82 -10.80 -4.41 33.40
C SER A 82 -11.66 -5.61 33.76
N ARG A 83 -11.00 -6.66 34.25
CA ARG A 83 -11.47 -8.03 34.53
C ARG A 83 -11.19 -9.00 33.39
#